data_AF-A0A842IUG0-F1
#
_entry.id   AF-A0A842IUG0-F1
#
_cell.length_a   1.000
_cell.length_b   1.000
_cell.length_c   1.000
_cell.angle_alpha   90.00
_cell.angle_beta   90.00
_cell.angle_gamma   90.00
#
_symmetry.space_group_name_H-M   'P 1'
#
loop_
_entity.id
_entity.type
_entity.pdbx_description
1 polymer ?
#
loop_
_entity_poly.entity_id
_entity_poly.type
_entity_poly.pdbx_seq_one_letter_code
_entity_poly.pdbx_strand_id
1 'polypeptide(L)' 'MARAMYEYTKTVLSKVSFDATLFCKEVQKAVKRLLPHELEELRIFIQSLINQNPELNQCLIYLKV' A
#
# COMPACT_ATOMS: atom_id res chain seq x y z
N MET A 1 -0.03 6.06 -19.50
CA MET A 1 1.30 6.09 -18.84
C MET A 1 1.31 6.81 -17.49
N ALA A 2 0.44 7.80 -17.23
CA ALA A 2 0.47 8.61 -16.01
C ALA A 2 0.35 7.85 -14.66
N ARG A 3 -0.20 6.62 -14.65
CA ARG A 3 -0.41 5.81 -13.42
C ARG A 3 0.53 4.60 -13.28
N ALA A 4 1.60 4.53 -14.08
CA ALA A 4 2.49 3.37 -14.09
C ALA A 4 3.07 3.08 -12.69
N MET A 5 3.36 4.13 -11.91
CA MET A 5 3.92 3.99 -10.57
C MET A 5 2.89 3.48 -9.55
N TYR A 6 1.63 3.90 -9.68
CA TYR A 6 0.53 3.41 -8.85
C TYR A 6 0.23 1.92 -9.11
N GLU A 7 0.12 1.51 -10.38
CA GLU A 7 -0.11 0.10 -10.72
C GLU A 7 1.07 -0.80 -10.34
N TYR A 8 2.30 -0.31 -10.49
CA TYR A 8 3.49 -1.00 -9.98
C TYR A 8 3.40 -1.19 -8.47
N THR A 9 3.03 -0.14 -7.73
CA THR A 9 2.88 -0.19 -6.27
C THR A 9 1.83 -1.21 -5.84
N LYS A 10 0.65 -1.23 -6.46
CA LYS A 10 -0.40 -2.23 -6.20
C LYS A 10 0.10 -3.65 -6.43
N THR A 11 0.83 -3.87 -7.52
CA THR A 11 1.39 -5.19 -7.85
C THR A 11 2.40 -5.64 -6.80
N VAL A 12 3.30 -4.75 -6.37
CA VAL A 12 4.29 -5.05 -5.33
C VAL A 12 3.59 -5.37 -4.00
N LEU A 13 2.66 -4.52 -3.55
CA LEU A 13 1.93 -4.70 -2.30
C LEU A 13 1.11 -5.99 -2.28
N SER A 14 0.45 -6.33 -3.38
CA SER A 14 -0.27 -7.60 -3.51
C SER A 14 0.67 -8.79 -3.37
N LYS A 15 1.86 -8.74 -4.01
CA LYS A 15 2.85 -9.82 -3.93
C LYS A 15 3.45 -10.00 -2.54
N VAL A 16 3.61 -8.93 -1.76
CA VAL A 16 4.20 -8.99 -0.41
C VAL A 16 3.14 -9.04 0.70
N SER A 17 1.86 -9.14 0.34
CA SER A 17 0.73 -9.14 1.29
C SER A 17 0.71 -10.32 2.26
N PHE A 18 1.53 -11.35 2.02
CA PHE A 18 1.71 -12.52 2.90
C PHE A 18 2.62 -12.24 4.11
N ASP A 19 3.41 -11.16 4.11
CA ASP A 19 4.31 -10.79 5.19
C ASP A 19 4.09 -9.33 5.59
N ALA A 20 3.50 -9.12 6.78
CA ALA A 20 3.19 -7.78 7.26
C ALA A 20 4.43 -6.88 7.43
N THR A 21 5.59 -7.44 7.79
CA THR A 21 6.82 -6.66 7.97
C THR A 21 7.34 -6.16 6.62
N LEU A 22 7.34 -7.02 5.61
CA LEU A 22 7.74 -6.64 4.25
C LEU A 22 6.72 -5.68 3.63
N PHE A 23 5.42 -5.94 3.83
CA PHE A 23 4.35 -5.09 3.37
C PHE A 23 4.46 -3.67 3.93
N CYS A 24 4.67 -3.52 5.24
CA CYS A 24 4.88 -2.22 5.87
C CYS A 24 6.05 -1.43 5.25
N LYS A 25 7.16 -2.09 4.91
CA LYS A 25 8.31 -1.44 4.25
C LYS A 25 7.96 -0.96 2.84
N GLU A 26 7.19 -1.74 2.08
CA GLU A 26 6.75 -1.33 0.74
C GLU A 26 5.69 -0.21 0.79
N VAL A 27 4.79 -0.22 1.79
CA VAL A 27 3.86 0.90 2.03
C VAL A 27 4.62 2.19 2.32
N GLN A 28 5.65 2.17 3.16
CA GLN A 28 6.49 3.35 3.40
C GLN A 28 7.18 3.87 2.12
N LYS A 29 7.62 2.96 1.23
CA LYS A 29 8.20 3.37 -0.06
C LYS A 29 7.14 3.98 -0.98
N ALA A 30 5.92 3.42 -0.99
CA ALA A 30 4.80 3.95 -1.75
C ALA A 30 4.44 5.37 -1.32
N VAL A 31 4.33 5.62 0.00
CA VAL A 31 4.03 6.94 0.57
C VAL A 31 5.01 8.02 0.12
N LYS A 32 6.29 7.67 -0.05
CA LYS A 32 7.33 8.61 -0.51
C LYS A 32 7.36 8.84 -2.03
N ARG A 33 6.71 7.97 -2.81
CA ARG A 33 6.81 7.95 -4.28
C ARG A 33 5.54 8.41 -4.98
N LEU A 34 4.39 8.14 -4.38
CA LEU A 34 3.08 8.43 -4.97
C LEU A 34 2.64 9.85 -4.66
N LEU A 35 1.78 10.38 -5.53
CA LEU A 35 1.15 11.68 -5.34
C LEU A 35 0.05 11.60 -4.27
N PRO A 36 -0.33 12.72 -3.63
CA PRO A 36 -1.34 12.71 -2.56
C PRO A 36 -2.66 12.03 -2.94
N HIS A 37 -3.17 12.29 -4.14
CA HIS A 37 -4.41 11.66 -4.63
C HIS A 37 -4.26 10.14 -4.85
N GLU A 38 -3.08 9.69 -5.27
CA GLU A 38 -2.80 8.25 -5.43
C GLU A 38 -2.70 7.55 -4.07
N LEU A 39 -2.30 8.26 -3.00
CA LEU A 39 -2.30 7.72 -1.64
C LEU A 39 -3.72 7.51 -1.08
N GLU A 40 -4.66 8.40 -1.42
CA GLU A 40 -6.06 8.21 -1.08
C GLU A 40 -6.63 6.95 -1.74
N GLU A 41 -6.35 6.75 -3.03
CA GLU A 41 -6.73 5.52 -3.75
C GLU A 41 -6.01 4.29 -3.16
N LEU A 42 -4.72 4.42 -2.81
CA LEU A 42 -3.94 3.34 -2.22
C LEU A 42 -4.51 2.89 -0.87
N ARG A 43 -5.01 3.83 -0.05
CA ARG A 43 -5.63 3.51 1.23
C ARG A 43 -6.82 2.58 1.06
N ILE A 44 -7.67 2.84 0.06
CA ILE A 44 -8.83 1.99 -0.26
C ILE A 44 -8.36 0.60 -0.70
N PHE A 45 -7.32 0.53 -1.53
CA PHE A 45 -6.74 -0.74 -1.97
C PHE A 45 -6.17 -1.56 -0.80
N ILE A 46 -5.42 -0.93 0.11
CA ILE A 46 -4.85 -1.61 1.28
C ILE A 46 -5.95 -2.08 2.23
N GLN A 47 -7.03 -1.31 2.39
CA GLN A 47 -8.18 -1.73 3.21
C GLN A 47 -8.81 -3.02 2.68
N SER A 48 -8.87 -3.20 1.35
CA SER A 48 -9.32 -4.45 0.73
C SER A 48 -8.40 -5.63 1.06
N LEU A 49 -7.08 -5.42 1.06
CA LEU A 49 -6.11 -6.45 1.44
C LEU A 49 -6.19 -6.80 2.93
N ILE A 50 -6.45 -5.82 3.80
CA ILE A 50 -6.61 -6.05 5.25
C ILE A 50 -7.81 -6.93 5.56
N ASN A 51 -8.89 -6.82 4.78
CA ASN A 51 -10.05 -7.70 4.94
C ASN A 51 -9.71 -9.18 4.68
N GLN A 52 -8.67 -9.46 3.89
CA GLN A 52 -8.16 -10.80 3.66
C GLN A 52 -7.10 -11.18 4.70
N ASN A 53 -6.18 -10.25 5.00
CA ASN A 53 -5.05 -10.44 5.90
C ASN A 53 -5.05 -9.37 7.00
N PRO A 54 -5.71 -9.64 8.16
CA PRO A 54 -5.85 -8.67 9.24
C PRO A 54 -4.52 -8.15 9.81
N GLU A 55 -3.44 -8.93 9.72
CA GLU A 55 -2.11 -8.49 10.17
C GLU A 55 -1.59 -7.23 9.44
N LEU A 56 -2.06 -6.94 8.23
CA LEU A 56 -1.64 -5.79 7.44
C LEU A 56 -2.14 -4.45 8.03
N ASN A 57 -3.12 -4.49 8.94
CA ASN A 57 -3.71 -3.31 9.55
C ASN A 57 -2.67 -2.43 10.25
N GLN A 58 -1.62 -3.04 10.81
CA GLN A 58 -0.52 -2.32 11.45
C GLN A 58 0.22 -1.37 10.48
N CYS A 59 0.18 -1.63 9.18
CA CYS A 59 0.87 -0.83 8.18
C CYS A 59 0.09 0.44 7.78
N LEU A 60 -1.19 0.57 8.16
CA LEU A 60 -1.97 1.79 7.92
C LEU A 60 -1.42 3.01 8.67
N ILE A 61 -0.64 2.80 9.73
CA ILE A 61 0.00 3.89 10.49
C ILE A 61 0.88 4.78 9.61
N TYR A 62 1.41 4.24 8.50
CA TYR A 62 2.27 4.96 7.58
C TYR A 62 1.50 5.78 6.52
N LEU A 63 0.19 5.58 6.41
CA LEU A 63 -0.69 6.34 5.51
C LEU A 63 -1.37 7.53 6.20
N LYS A 64 -1.05 7.79 7.48
CA LYS A 64 -1.49 9.00 8.17
C LYS A 64 -0.75 10.20 7.59
N VAL A 65 -1.42 10.89 6.66
CA VAL A 65 -1.15 12.28 6.29
C VAL A 65 -2.03 13.18 7.16
#